data_AF-A0A164WMH6-F1
#
_entry.id   AF-A0A164WMH6-F1
#
_cell.length_a   1.000
_cell.length_b   1.000
_cell.length_c   1.000
_cell.angle_alpha   90.00
_cell.angle_beta   90.00
_cell.angle_gamma   90.00
#
_symmetry.space_group_name_H-M   'P 1'
#
loop_
_entity.id
_entity.type
_entity.pdbx_description
1 polymer ?
#
loop_
_entity_poly.entity_id
_entity_poly.type
_entity_poly.pdbx_seq_one_letter_code
_entity_poly.pdbx_strand_id
1 'polypeptide(L)'
;MTNLGVQGYEVWRNPQLYMVGAQPLCTQIPGLSPGQAKLCQLYQDHMSSVGRGARAGIAECQWQFRYRRWNCSTVEDSTVFGPVLQIGSREAAFAHSIAAAGVVHSISRACREGQLSSCGCSRALRPKNLNQEWIWGGCGDNIEYGYKFTQGFVDVREREKNYKRGSREQGRSLMNLHNNEAGRR
;
A
#
# COMPACT_ATOMS: atom_id res chain seq x y z
N MET A 1 3.95 -11.85 4.44
CA MET A 1 2.95 -12.23 3.39
C MET A 1 2.07 -11.02 3.10
N THR A 2 2.54 -10.04 2.33
CA THR A 2 1.80 -8.79 2.05
C THR A 2 0.66 -9.01 1.05
N ASN A 3 -0.51 -9.40 1.55
CA ASN A 3 -1.77 -9.17 0.87
C ASN A 3 -2.28 -7.75 1.20
N LEU A 4 -2.53 -6.94 0.17
CA LEU A 4 -3.09 -5.59 0.28
C LEU A 4 -4.63 -5.55 0.22
N GLY A 5 -5.31 -6.70 0.37
CA GLY A 5 -6.77 -6.79 0.45
C GLY A 5 -7.49 -6.49 -0.87
N VAL A 6 -6.86 -6.74 -2.02
CA VAL A 6 -7.36 -6.30 -3.33
C VAL A 6 -8.51 -7.19 -3.86
N GLN A 7 -8.80 -8.31 -3.19
CA GLN A 7 -9.80 -9.30 -3.61
C GLN A 7 -11.25 -8.99 -3.20
N GLY A 8 -11.54 -7.81 -2.64
CA GLY A 8 -12.91 -7.30 -2.46
C GLY A 8 -13.52 -6.68 -3.74
N TYR A 9 -13.17 -7.21 -4.92
CA TYR A 9 -13.32 -6.58 -6.25
C TYR A 9 -14.73 -6.06 -6.59
N GLU A 10 -15.80 -6.64 -6.04
CA GLU A 10 -17.17 -6.21 -6.35
C GLU A 10 -17.68 -5.06 -5.47
N VAL A 11 -17.11 -4.86 -4.29
CA VAL A 11 -17.58 -3.84 -3.33
C VAL A 11 -17.11 -2.42 -3.70
N TRP A 12 -16.00 -2.32 -4.43
CA TRP A 12 -15.39 -1.04 -4.84
C TRP A 12 -15.88 -0.51 -6.19
N ARG A 13 -16.76 -1.25 -6.88
CA ARG A 13 -17.24 -0.94 -8.23
C ARG A 13 -18.42 0.03 -8.27
N ASN A 14 -19.10 0.27 -7.15
CA ASN A 14 -20.36 0.99 -7.14
C ASN A 14 -20.42 2.12 -6.08
N PRO A 15 -20.16 3.39 -6.48
CA PRO A 15 -20.22 4.55 -5.58
C PRO A 15 -21.61 4.77 -4.95
N GLN A 16 -22.67 4.20 -5.54
CA GLN A 16 -24.04 4.34 -5.04
C GLN A 16 -24.31 3.50 -3.78
N LEU A 17 -23.52 2.45 -3.49
CA LEU A 17 -23.64 1.71 -2.22
C LEU A 17 -23.03 2.49 -1.03
N TYR A 18 -22.17 3.47 -1.30
CA TYR A 18 -21.58 4.34 -0.26
C TYR A 18 -22.57 5.37 0.30
N MET A 19 -23.67 5.66 -0.41
CA MET A 19 -24.78 6.48 0.12
C MET A 19 -25.69 5.69 1.08
N VAL A 20 -25.56 4.35 1.13
CA VAL A 20 -26.41 3.48 1.95
C VAL A 20 -25.52 2.62 2.86
N GLY A 21 -24.75 3.24 3.75
CA GLY A 21 -24.31 2.69 5.05
C GLY A 21 -23.60 1.33 5.15
N ALA A 22 -23.36 0.60 4.06
CA ALA A 22 -22.87 -0.78 4.10
C ALA A 22 -21.43 -0.84 3.58
N GLN A 23 -20.50 -0.27 4.34
CA GLN A 23 -19.10 -0.66 4.16
C GLN A 23 -18.96 -2.14 4.57
N PRO A 24 -18.26 -2.98 3.79
CA PRO A 24 -17.99 -4.34 4.21
C PRO A 24 -17.19 -4.27 5.51
N LEU A 25 -17.54 -5.11 6.47
CA LEU A 25 -16.78 -5.19 7.72
C LEU A 25 -15.32 -5.47 7.36
N CYS A 26 -14.38 -4.68 7.88
CA CYS A 26 -12.95 -4.86 7.61
C CYS A 26 -12.45 -6.29 7.89
N THR A 27 -13.14 -7.02 8.76
CA THR A 27 -12.89 -8.44 9.08
C THR A 27 -13.27 -9.40 7.96
N GLN A 28 -14.13 -8.99 7.03
CA GLN A 28 -14.57 -9.76 5.87
C GLN A 28 -13.69 -9.52 4.64
N ILE A 29 -12.77 -8.55 4.66
CA ILE A 29 -11.88 -8.27 3.53
C ILE A 29 -10.84 -9.39 3.44
N PRO A 30 -10.83 -10.19 2.34
CA PRO A 30 -9.94 -11.32 2.22
C PRO A 30 -8.47 -10.92 2.29
N GLY A 31 -7.76 -11.54 3.21
CA GLY A 31 -6.33 -11.39 3.43
C GLY A 31 -5.90 -10.03 3.95
N LEU A 32 -6.71 -9.34 4.75
CA LEU A 32 -6.15 -8.44 5.78
C LEU A 32 -5.61 -9.25 6.96
N SER A 33 -4.50 -8.80 7.55
CA SER A 33 -4.05 -9.32 8.85
C SER A 33 -4.93 -8.80 9.99
N PRO A 34 -4.94 -9.43 11.18
CA PRO A 34 -5.67 -8.89 12.34
C PRO A 34 -5.29 -7.45 12.67
N GLY A 35 -4.00 -7.08 12.59
CA GLY A 35 -3.55 -5.71 12.75
C GLY A 35 -4.06 -4.77 11.65
N GLN A 36 -4.05 -5.22 10.39
CA GLN A 36 -4.59 -4.43 9.27
C GLN A 36 -6.10 -4.24 9.36
N ALA A 37 -6.84 -5.25 9.83
CA ALA A 37 -8.28 -5.15 10.02
C ALA A 37 -8.64 -4.09 11.09
N LYS A 38 -7.88 -4.02 12.19
CA LYS A 38 -8.03 -2.96 13.19
C LYS A 38 -7.75 -1.57 12.62
N LEU A 39 -6.68 -1.43 11.83
CA LEU A 39 -6.37 -0.16 11.17
C LEU A 39 -7.42 0.22 10.12
N CYS A 40 -7.94 -0.74 9.38
CA CYS A 40 -9.05 -0.53 8.44
C CYS A 40 -10.29 0.02 9.14
N GLN A 41 -10.63 -0.47 10.34
CA GLN A 41 -11.77 0.03 11.12
C GLN A 41 -11.59 1.50 11.52
N LEU A 42 -10.35 1.92 11.81
CA LEU A 42 -10.00 3.30 12.17
C LEU A 42 -9.92 4.24 10.95
N TYR A 43 -9.46 3.72 9.81
CA TYR A 43 -9.16 4.49 8.59
C TYR A 43 -10.02 4.02 7.40
N GLN A 44 -11.32 3.89 7.61
CA GLN A 44 -12.26 3.35 6.60
C GLN A 44 -12.23 4.14 5.29
N ASP A 45 -12.15 5.48 5.36
CA ASP A 45 -12.05 6.39 4.21
C ASP A 45 -10.74 6.20 3.41
N HIS A 46 -9.70 5.60 4.00
CA HIS A 46 -8.42 5.34 3.34
C HIS A 46 -8.44 4.08 2.47
N MET A 47 -9.32 3.13 2.76
CA MET A 47 -9.24 1.78 2.19
C MET A 47 -9.47 1.74 0.68
N SER A 48 -10.29 2.64 0.15
CA SER A 48 -10.47 2.81 -1.30
C SER A 48 -9.15 3.21 -1.99
N SER A 49 -8.38 4.10 -1.37
CA SER A 49 -7.06 4.55 -1.83
C SER A 49 -6.00 3.48 -1.64
N VAL A 50 -6.03 2.73 -0.54
CA VAL A 50 -5.15 1.56 -0.36
C VAL A 50 -5.36 0.55 -1.47
N GLY A 51 -6.61 0.20 -1.77
CA GLY A 51 -6.95 -0.73 -2.85
C GLY A 51 -6.55 -0.22 -4.24
N ARG A 52 -6.69 1.08 -4.50
CA ARG A 52 -6.20 1.70 -5.75
C ARG A 52 -4.68 1.65 -5.85
N GLY A 53 -3.97 2.01 -4.79
CA GLY A 53 -2.51 1.99 -4.75
C GLY A 53 -1.92 0.60 -4.92
N ALA A 54 -2.54 -0.40 -4.27
CA ALA A 54 -2.19 -1.80 -4.44
C ALA A 54 -2.34 -2.24 -5.91
N ARG A 55 -3.46 -1.90 -6.56
CA ARG A 55 -3.70 -2.21 -7.98
C ARG A 55 -2.69 -1.54 -8.90
N ALA A 56 -2.37 -0.27 -8.64
CA ALA A 56 -1.35 0.44 -9.40
C ALA A 56 0.01 -0.24 -9.28
N GLY A 57 0.40 -0.67 -8.06
CA GLY A 57 1.65 -1.40 -7.83
C GLY A 57 1.71 -2.75 -8.57
N ILE A 58 0.60 -3.51 -8.58
CA ILE A 58 0.51 -4.77 -9.34
C ILE A 58 0.62 -4.50 -10.84
N ALA A 59 -0.14 -3.52 -11.36
CA ALA A 59 -0.13 -3.19 -12.78
C ALA A 59 1.27 -2.77 -13.24
N GLU A 60 1.96 -1.96 -12.44
CA GLU A 60 3.34 -1.56 -12.72
C GLU A 60 4.30 -2.76 -12.64
N CYS A 61 4.12 -3.66 -11.68
CA CYS A 61 4.91 -4.88 -11.58
C CYS A 61 4.75 -5.78 -12.81
N GLN A 62 3.50 -6.01 -13.24
CA GLN A 62 3.20 -6.76 -14.46
C GLN A 62 3.78 -6.08 -15.69
N TRP A 63 3.71 -4.75 -15.75
CA TRP A 63 4.32 -3.98 -16.83
C TRP A 63 5.84 -4.18 -16.87
N GLN A 64 6.54 -4.00 -15.76
CA GLN A 64 8.01 -4.14 -15.68
C GLN A 64 8.49 -5.56 -16.03
N PHE A 65 7.70 -6.58 -15.70
CA PHE A 65 8.07 -7.99 -15.87
C PHE A 65 7.35 -8.68 -17.04
N ARG A 66 6.66 -7.96 -17.92
CA ARG A 66 5.82 -8.51 -19.01
C ARG A 66 6.52 -9.48 -19.98
N TYR A 67 7.85 -9.38 -20.11
CA TYR A 67 8.66 -10.26 -20.98
C TYR A 67 9.61 -11.18 -20.18
N ARG A 68 9.35 -11.37 -18.88
CA ARG A 68 10.13 -12.25 -18.01
C ARG A 68 9.37 -13.56 -17.75
N ARG A 69 10.09 -14.61 -17.35
CA ARG A 69 9.49 -15.92 -17.01
C ARG A 69 8.48 -15.80 -15.86
N TRP A 70 8.82 -15.00 -14.86
CA TRP A 70 7.87 -14.53 -13.85
C TRP A 70 7.41 -13.15 -14.27
N ASN A 71 6.12 -13.00 -14.57
CA ASN A 71 5.51 -11.79 -15.15
C ASN A 71 4.64 -11.03 -14.13
N CYS A 72 4.80 -11.30 -12.83
CA CYS A 72 4.02 -10.70 -11.76
C CYS A 72 2.49 -10.94 -11.86
N SER A 73 2.06 -12.03 -12.49
CA SER A 73 0.66 -12.45 -12.48
C SER A 73 0.17 -12.71 -11.06
N THR A 74 -1.02 -12.21 -10.74
CA THR A 74 -1.70 -12.48 -9.48
C THR A 74 -2.36 -13.86 -9.52
N VAL A 75 -2.44 -14.54 -8.37
CA VAL A 75 -3.17 -15.82 -8.24
C VAL A 75 -4.45 -15.63 -7.43
N GLU A 76 -5.45 -16.49 -7.63
CA GLU A 76 -6.67 -16.56 -6.82
C GLU A 76 -6.41 -17.16 -5.43
N ASP A 77 -5.51 -16.56 -4.67
CA ASP A 77 -5.23 -16.94 -3.28
C ASP A 77 -5.39 -15.71 -2.38
N SER A 78 -5.50 -15.92 -1.08
CA SER A 78 -5.38 -14.95 0.02
C SER A 78 -4.11 -14.09 0.01
N THR A 79 -3.30 -14.10 -1.04
CA THR A 79 -2.21 -13.16 -1.28
C THR A 79 -2.19 -12.68 -2.72
N VAL A 80 -2.22 -11.37 -2.91
CA VAL A 80 -2.26 -10.69 -4.21
C VAL A 80 -1.15 -11.14 -5.17
N PHE A 81 0.07 -11.34 -4.68
CA PHE A 81 1.22 -11.77 -5.50
C PHE A 81 1.51 -13.28 -5.41
N GLY A 82 0.66 -14.06 -4.73
CA GLY A 82 0.79 -15.51 -4.66
C GLY A 82 2.03 -16.05 -3.93
N PRO A 83 2.47 -17.28 -4.27
CA PRO A 83 3.58 -17.96 -3.60
C PRO A 83 4.91 -17.23 -3.64
N VAL A 84 5.10 -16.27 -4.56
CA VAL A 84 6.34 -15.49 -4.64
C VAL A 84 6.63 -14.74 -3.33
N LEU A 85 5.59 -14.32 -2.60
CA LEU A 85 5.74 -13.66 -1.30
C LEU A 85 6.12 -14.63 -0.17
N GLN A 86 6.11 -15.94 -0.43
CA GLN A 86 6.48 -16.95 0.55
C GLN A 86 7.97 -17.24 0.53
N ILE A 87 8.62 -17.01 -0.61
CA ILE A 87 10.04 -17.25 -0.81
C ILE A 87 10.83 -15.94 -0.69
N GLY A 88 12.04 -16.02 -0.13
CA GLY A 88 12.95 -14.88 -0.06
C GLY A 88 13.69 -14.67 -1.39
N SER A 89 12.97 -14.23 -2.43
CA SER A 89 13.52 -14.03 -3.77
C SER A 89 13.63 -12.55 -4.16
N ARG A 90 14.32 -12.25 -5.26
CA ARG A 90 14.45 -10.89 -5.79
C ARG A 90 13.11 -10.35 -6.30
N GLU A 91 12.29 -11.23 -6.86
CA GLU A 91 10.93 -10.94 -7.33
C GLU A 91 10.02 -10.58 -6.14
N ALA A 92 10.14 -11.32 -5.03
CA ALA A 92 9.43 -10.98 -3.79
C ALA A 92 9.85 -9.60 -3.28
N ALA A 93 11.15 -9.30 -3.29
CA ALA A 93 11.64 -7.99 -2.89
C ALA A 93 11.03 -6.86 -3.73
N PHE A 94 11.03 -7.01 -5.05
CA PHE A 94 10.42 -6.04 -5.95
C PHE A 94 8.91 -5.89 -5.70
N ALA A 95 8.19 -7.00 -5.55
CA ALA A 95 6.74 -7.00 -5.28
C ALA A 95 6.40 -6.26 -3.98
N HIS A 96 7.17 -6.47 -2.91
CA HIS A 96 7.01 -5.73 -1.65
C HIS A 96 7.24 -4.22 -1.84
N SER A 97 8.32 -3.84 -2.52
CA SER A 97 8.66 -2.43 -2.76
C SER A 97 7.60 -1.73 -3.59
N ILE A 98 7.23 -2.28 -4.76
CA ILE A 98 6.29 -1.62 -5.68
C ILE A 98 4.87 -1.55 -5.10
N ALA A 99 4.48 -2.52 -4.29
CA ALA A 99 3.20 -2.53 -3.59
C ALA A 99 3.15 -1.43 -2.52
N ALA A 100 4.22 -1.27 -1.72
CA ALA A 100 4.32 -0.18 -0.75
C ALA A 100 4.34 1.19 -1.45
N ALA A 101 5.12 1.33 -2.52
CA ALA A 101 5.20 2.54 -3.34
C ALA A 101 3.82 2.95 -3.89
N GLY A 102 3.07 1.99 -4.44
CA GLY A 102 1.73 2.22 -4.99
C GLY A 102 0.75 2.75 -3.93
N VAL A 103 0.81 2.23 -2.70
CA VAL A 103 -0.03 2.71 -1.58
C VAL A 103 0.37 4.11 -1.15
N VAL A 104 1.68 4.41 -1.00
CA VAL A 104 2.15 5.78 -0.70
C VAL A 104 1.65 6.76 -1.75
N HIS A 105 1.83 6.44 -3.02
CA HIS A 105 1.42 7.27 -4.15
C HIS A 105 -0.09 7.55 -4.11
N SER A 106 -0.92 6.51 -3.97
CA SER A 106 -2.36 6.69 -3.99
C SER A 106 -2.90 7.45 -2.77
N ILE A 107 -2.34 7.23 -1.57
CA ILE A 107 -2.78 7.93 -0.36
C ILE A 107 -2.38 9.41 -0.43
N SER A 108 -1.13 9.68 -0.84
CA SER A 108 -0.62 11.06 -0.96
C SER A 108 -1.45 11.89 -1.94
N ARG A 109 -1.87 11.27 -3.04
CA ARG A 109 -2.76 11.87 -4.03
C ARG A 109 -4.18 12.07 -3.53
N ALA A 110 -4.72 11.10 -2.80
CA ALA A 110 -6.05 11.22 -2.19
C ALA A 110 -6.11 12.36 -1.17
N CYS A 111 -5.01 12.60 -0.42
CA CYS A 111 -4.87 13.78 0.45
C CYS A 111 -4.93 15.09 -0.35
N ARG A 112 -4.20 15.18 -1.46
CA ARG A 112 -4.21 16.36 -2.35
C ARG A 112 -5.61 16.63 -2.90
N GLU A 113 -6.33 15.58 -3.25
CA GLU A 113 -7.67 15.66 -3.83
C GLU A 113 -8.78 15.88 -2.79
N GLY A 114 -8.45 15.97 -1.50
CA GLY A 114 -9.42 16.18 -0.42
C GLY A 114 -10.36 14.99 -0.19
N GLN A 115 -9.97 13.79 -0.62
CA GLN A 115 -10.77 12.57 -0.48
C GLN A 115 -10.68 11.95 0.92
N LEU A 116 -9.68 12.33 1.72
CA LEU A 116 -9.39 11.77 3.03
C LEU A 116 -9.59 12.84 4.09
N SER A 117 -10.32 12.50 5.15
CA SER A 117 -10.65 13.44 6.23
C SER A 117 -9.45 13.84 7.09
N SER A 118 -8.43 12.97 7.14
CA SER A 118 -7.30 13.05 8.07
C SER A 118 -6.09 13.80 7.50
N CYS A 119 -6.12 14.22 6.24
CA CYS A 119 -5.02 14.90 5.58
C CYS A 119 -5.49 15.91 4.53
N GLY A 120 -4.55 16.73 4.04
CA GLY A 120 -4.78 17.67 2.95
C GLY A 120 -3.51 17.82 2.12
N CYS A 121 -3.37 18.96 1.44
CA CYS A 121 -2.19 19.29 0.62
C CYS A 121 -0.87 19.13 1.38
N SER A 122 0.19 18.84 0.64
CA SER A 122 1.56 18.86 1.16
C SER A 122 1.91 20.18 1.83
N ARG A 123 2.61 20.11 2.96
CA ARG A 123 3.22 21.28 3.64
C ARG A 123 4.70 21.47 3.26
N ALA A 124 5.12 20.89 2.14
CA ALA A 124 6.49 21.01 1.67
C ALA A 124 6.87 22.47 1.45
N LEU A 125 7.98 22.86 2.09
CA LEU A 125 8.58 24.17 1.89
C LEU A 125 9.07 24.32 0.45
N ARG A 126 9.12 25.57 -0.01
CA ARG A 126 9.75 25.92 -1.28
C ARG A 126 11.16 25.30 -1.36
N PRO A 127 11.48 24.53 -2.41
CA PRO A 127 12.82 24.00 -2.59
C PRO A 127 13.87 25.12 -2.68
N LYS A 128 14.98 24.98 -1.95
CA LYS A 128 16.07 25.99 -1.92
C LYS A 128 16.70 26.23 -3.28
N ASN A 129 16.66 25.22 -4.16
CA ASN A 129 17.20 25.24 -5.51
C ASN A 129 16.17 25.67 -6.58
N LEU A 130 14.95 26.06 -6.19
CA LEU A 130 13.96 26.56 -7.14
C LEU A 130 14.31 28.00 -7.55
N ASN A 131 14.44 28.23 -8.86
CA ASN A 131 14.70 29.55 -9.44
C ASN A 131 13.77 30.60 -8.80
N GLN A 132 14.34 31.72 -8.34
CA GLN A 132 13.63 32.79 -7.63
C GLN A 132 12.46 33.37 -8.43
N GLU A 133 12.55 33.36 -9.76
CA GLU A 133 11.47 33.83 -10.65
C GLU A 133 10.23 32.93 -10.62
N TRP A 134 10.37 31.67 -10.20
CA TRP A 134 9.26 30.73 -10.13
C TRP A 134 8.51 30.89 -8.82
N ILE A 135 7.18 30.91 -8.87
CA ILE A 135 6.31 30.95 -7.70
C ILE A 135 6.06 29.51 -7.24
N TRP A 136 6.43 29.19 -5.99
CA TRP A 136 6.06 27.94 -5.35
C TRP A 136 4.65 28.04 -4.78
N GLY A 137 3.76 27.13 -5.15
CA GLY A 137 2.38 27.14 -4.68
C GLY A 137 1.55 26.00 -5.25
N GLY A 138 0.24 26.08 -5.02
CA GLY A 138 -0.72 25.04 -5.38
C GLY A 138 -0.84 23.95 -4.31
N CYS A 139 -1.59 22.91 -4.64
CA CYS A 139 -1.81 21.76 -3.77
C CYS A 139 -1.02 20.56 -4.29
N GLY A 140 0.09 20.22 -3.63
CA GLY A 140 0.92 19.06 -3.95
C GLY A 140 0.50 17.79 -3.20
N ASP A 141 0.89 16.63 -3.73
CA ASP A 141 0.70 15.31 -3.09
C ASP A 141 1.37 15.27 -1.71
N ASN A 142 0.64 14.84 -0.68
CA ASN A 142 1.13 14.81 0.71
C ASN A 142 1.91 13.53 1.01
N ILE A 143 3.13 13.46 0.49
CA ILE A 143 4.01 12.29 0.60
C ILE A 143 4.33 11.92 2.05
N GLU A 144 4.49 12.91 2.94
CA GLU A 144 4.79 12.64 4.35
C GLU A 144 3.66 11.85 5.02
N TYR A 145 2.40 12.25 4.76
CA TYR A 145 1.24 11.53 5.26
C TYR A 145 1.15 10.13 4.64
N GLY A 146 1.26 10.03 3.31
CA GLY A 146 1.21 8.76 2.59
C GLY A 146 2.27 7.78 3.07
N TYR A 147 3.49 8.24 3.32
CA TYR A 147 4.58 7.46 3.89
C TYR A 147 4.20 6.90 5.26
N LYS A 148 3.80 7.76 6.21
CA LYS A 148 3.50 7.37 7.60
C LYS A 148 2.32 6.41 7.68
N PHE A 149 1.25 6.70 6.95
CA PHE A 149 0.08 5.82 6.88
C PHE A 149 0.47 4.45 6.31
N THR A 150 1.18 4.43 5.17
CA THR A 150 1.57 3.18 4.51
C THR A 150 2.52 2.36 5.39
N GLN A 151 3.47 2.99 6.08
CA GLN A 151 4.32 2.33 7.05
C GLN A 151 3.49 1.67 8.16
N GLY A 152 2.56 2.41 8.76
CA GLY A 152 1.68 1.87 9.80
C GLY A 152 0.81 0.71 9.31
N PHE A 153 0.24 0.83 8.11
CA PHE A 153 -0.70 -0.16 7.57
C PHE A 153 -0.04 -1.39 6.95
N VAL A 154 1.02 -1.23 6.16
CA VAL A 154 1.66 -2.36 5.45
C VAL A 154 2.57 -3.16 6.38
N ASP A 155 3.30 -2.49 7.28
CA ASP A 155 4.29 -3.17 8.13
C ASP A 155 3.65 -3.90 9.33
N VAL A 156 2.40 -3.58 9.72
CA VAL A 156 1.75 -4.17 10.90
C VAL A 156 1.73 -5.70 10.84
N ARG A 157 1.53 -6.28 9.65
CA ARG A 157 1.52 -7.73 9.44
C ARG A 157 2.86 -8.38 9.78
N GLU A 158 3.97 -7.73 9.44
CA GLU A 158 5.29 -8.28 9.68
C GLU A 158 5.71 -8.09 11.16
N ARG A 159 5.09 -7.12 11.86
CA ARG A 159 5.33 -6.79 13.27
C ARG A 159 4.41 -7.50 14.27
N GLU A 160 3.20 -7.90 13.87
CA GLU A 160 2.24 -8.56 14.77
C GLU A 160 2.63 -10.01 15.12
N LYS A 161 3.59 -10.59 14.39
CA LYS A 161 4.09 -11.96 14.62
C LYS A 161 5.44 -11.93 15.33
N ASN A 162 5.50 -12.57 16.50
CA ASN A 162 6.73 -12.75 17.25
C ASN A 162 7.44 -14.03 16.80
N TYR A 163 8.52 -13.86 16.01
CA TYR A 163 9.37 -14.98 15.59
C TYR A 163 10.55 -15.18 16.53
N LYS A 164 11.03 -16.42 16.67
CA LYS A 164 12.23 -16.74 17.43
C LYS A 164 13.43 -15.98 16.85
N ARG A 165 14.26 -15.39 17.72
CA ARG A 165 15.47 -14.66 17.29
C ARG A 165 16.41 -15.58 16.51
N GLY A 166 16.88 -15.12 15.35
CA GLY A 166 17.74 -15.87 14.43
C GLY A 166 17.00 -16.90 13.56
N SER A 167 15.68 -17.01 13.66
CA SER A 167 14.90 -17.90 12.80
C SER A 167 14.84 -17.40 11.36
N ARG A 168 14.63 -18.33 10.42
CA ARG A 168 14.42 -18.02 8.99
C ARG A 168 13.21 -17.10 8.81
N GLU A 169 12.17 -17.31 9.59
CA GLU A 169 10.93 -16.53 9.59
C GLU A 169 11.18 -15.09 10.05
N GLN A 170 12.00 -14.90 11.10
CA GLN A 170 12.42 -13.56 11.51
C GLN A 170 13.21 -12.87 10.39
N GLY A 171 14.18 -13.56 9.79
CA GLY A 171 14.96 -13.02 8.67
C GLY A 171 14.07 -12.59 7.50
N ARG A 172 13.05 -13.38 7.17
CA ARG A 172 12.07 -13.05 6.13
C ARG A 172 11.20 -11.84 6.50
N SER A 173 10.71 -11.75 7.74
CA SER A 173 9.94 -10.58 8.22
C SER A 173 10.77 -9.29 8.12
N LEU A 174 12.05 -9.34 8.53
CA LEU A 174 12.97 -8.21 8.42
C LEU A 174 13.26 -7.82 6.97
N MET A 175 13.44 -8.80 6.08
CA MET A 175 13.58 -8.57 4.64
C MET A 175 12.34 -7.87 4.07
N ASN A 176 11.14 -8.33 4.42
CA ASN A 176 9.89 -7.74 3.98
C ASN A 176 9.75 -6.28 4.43
N LEU A 177 10.07 -5.99 5.70
CA LEU A 177 10.08 -4.63 6.25
C LEU A 177 11.07 -3.73 5.51
N HIS A 178 12.27 -4.24 5.21
CA HIS A 178 13.27 -3.52 4.44
C HIS A 178 12.80 -3.20 3.02
N ASN A 179 12.21 -4.17 2.32
CA ASN A 179 11.71 -3.97 0.95
C ASN A 179 10.53 -3.00 0.92
N ASN A 180 9.59 -3.11 1.88
CA ASN A 180 8.50 -2.15 2.01
C ASN A 180 9.06 -0.73 2.21
N GLU A 181 10.08 -0.57 3.07
CA GLU A 181 10.74 0.72 3.30
C GLU A 181 11.42 1.26 2.03
N ALA A 182 12.12 0.40 1.29
CA ALA A 182 12.75 0.78 0.03
C ALA A 182 11.73 1.28 -1.01
N GLY A 183 10.51 0.74 -1.01
CA GLY A 183 9.43 1.23 -1.89
C GLY A 183 8.76 2.52 -1.42
N ARG A 184 8.80 2.82 -0.12
CA ARG A 184 8.17 4.04 0.42
C ARG A 184 9.02 5.30 0.23
N ARG A 185 10.32 5.16 0.02
CA ARG A 185 11.27 6.27 -0.18
C ARG A 185 11.37 6.65 -1.64
#